data_AF-A0A927U2P4-F1
#
_entry.id   AF-A0A927U2P4-F1
#
_cell.length_a   1.000
_cell.length_b   1.000
_cell.length_c   1.000
_cell.angle_alpha   90.00
_cell.angle_beta   90.00
_cell.angle_gamma   90.00
#
_symmetry.space_group_name_H-M   'P 1'
#
loop_
_entity.id
_entity.type
_entity.pdbx_description
1 polymer ?
#
loop_
_entity_poly.entity_id
_entity_poly.type
_entity_poly.pdbx_seq_one_letter_code
_entity_poly.pdbx_strand_id
1 'polypeptide(L)'
;MSSEYTTEILTKENGNTISSREDYFVLYIVRGSVSITLQGQLHRCEKGDFFFLNPSESARLHWQKESVILNLKIDSGILHAQSGKQNIFLSLEGKSPEHNRQAHTADLIKTFWAVRADGNSRDGFGEMGAYYTLMDDLLKHYVVKNPISKDSLDDYGTKMLRYIHMNYRKHISLDEVAGSLFISTPTASRVFYDATGVKFGDYVRTLRLNKAKELLETTGDSITEIALNVGFGSPSAMNKLFLKYIGTTPSEYRNENSIKTDKSQTENDGMTDLVEALRWIRENGKRFGGNPDNVTLFGQSGGGDKIISLMQIPAAEGLFHRAIIQSGVLPIDNTLDVDLKNGNKVLAKLMMEKLGGDINSLIQADYHDLVKVYLESKKECRIKGIPCTGNRPIPNDYYIGDPRIKGFSSFAKEIPVLCGTTYAEISFGEEIPDKNELLDNKVQQLLEEKFSKEGLEQILPIYKRLWPERKSIDLLYLDSMIRGEALSFMNAFSREAKCECYSYIFAPVFPYNGGKNAWHCSEIPFIFHNTDKVPVCNFKGAKDLENSMAEIWMNFARHGKPDGDGFDSWPPYEGSKGCTIIMSNSRMRLMDSDTELQELIRKYGKKPEFMIED
;
A
#
# COMPACT_ATOMS: atom_id res chain seq x y z
N MET A 1 3.06 -28.27 8.45
CA MET A 1 2.52 -28.89 7.23
C MET A 1 2.10 -27.75 6.32
N SER A 2 2.60 -27.73 5.10
CA SER A 2 2.52 -26.61 4.16
C SER A 2 1.06 -26.28 3.81
N SER A 3 0.76 -25.00 3.59
CA SER A 3 -0.55 -24.47 3.20
C SER A 3 -0.89 -24.71 1.72
N GLU A 4 -0.28 -25.71 1.07
CA GLU A 4 -0.30 -25.88 -0.39
C GLU A 4 -1.56 -26.58 -0.91
N TYR A 5 -2.20 -27.36 -0.06
CA TYR A 5 -3.45 -28.05 -0.36
C TYR A 5 -4.18 -28.42 0.94
N THR A 6 -5.48 -28.71 0.81
CA THR A 6 -6.28 -29.32 1.88
C THR A 6 -6.95 -30.58 1.33
N THR A 7 -7.25 -31.54 2.22
CA THR A 7 -7.82 -32.82 1.83
C THR A 7 -9.11 -33.09 2.60
N GLU A 8 -10.13 -33.59 1.91
CA GLU A 8 -11.41 -33.94 2.51
C GLU A 8 -11.89 -35.30 1.98
N ILE A 9 -12.53 -36.11 2.83
CA ILE A 9 -13.23 -37.33 2.42
C ILE A 9 -14.73 -37.05 2.43
N LEU A 10 -15.36 -37.13 1.27
CA LEU A 10 -16.78 -36.87 1.11
C LEU A 10 -17.57 -38.17 1.25
N THR A 11 -18.52 -38.16 2.19
CA THR A 11 -19.50 -39.22 2.42
C THR A 11 -20.90 -38.59 2.54
N LYS A 12 -21.97 -39.41 2.63
CA LYS A 12 -23.37 -38.94 2.65
C LYS A 12 -23.70 -37.91 3.76
N GLU A 13 -22.85 -37.78 4.78
CA GLU A 13 -23.04 -36.83 5.89
C GLU A 13 -22.62 -35.39 5.52
N ASN A 14 -21.84 -35.19 4.45
CA ASN A 14 -21.41 -33.89 3.96
C ASN A 14 -22.26 -33.52 2.73
N GLY A 15 -23.00 -32.41 2.79
CA GLY A 15 -24.03 -32.04 1.80
C GLY A 15 -23.63 -32.09 0.31
N ASN A 16 -24.64 -32.11 -0.56
CA ASN A 16 -24.55 -32.47 -1.99
C ASN A 16 -24.07 -31.33 -2.94
N THR A 17 -23.33 -30.34 -2.46
CA THR A 17 -22.92 -29.19 -3.30
C THR A 17 -21.51 -28.72 -2.94
N ILE A 18 -20.65 -28.61 -3.95
CA ILE A 18 -19.29 -28.09 -3.81
C ILE A 18 -19.15 -26.90 -4.76
N SER A 19 -18.75 -25.77 -4.22
CA SER A 19 -18.46 -24.57 -4.99
C SER A 19 -17.00 -24.24 -4.83
N SER A 20 -16.27 -24.20 -5.96
CA SER A 20 -14.95 -23.62 -5.96
C SER A 20 -15.07 -22.10 -6.02
N ARG A 21 -14.57 -21.41 -4.99
CA ARG A 21 -14.37 -19.97 -5.04
C ARG A 21 -13.06 -19.66 -5.76
N GLU A 22 -11.95 -20.10 -5.18
CA GLU A 22 -10.59 -19.76 -5.67
C GLU A 22 -9.70 -20.98 -5.88
N ASP A 23 -10.15 -22.21 -5.59
CA ASP A 23 -9.27 -23.38 -5.49
C ASP A 23 -9.57 -24.48 -6.52
N TYR A 24 -8.59 -25.26 -6.92
CA TYR A 24 -8.84 -26.43 -7.77
C TYR A 24 -9.30 -27.60 -6.90
N PHE A 25 -10.30 -28.37 -7.35
CA PHE A 25 -10.70 -29.62 -6.70
C PHE A 25 -10.37 -30.80 -7.60
N VAL A 26 -9.64 -31.78 -7.08
CA VAL A 26 -9.41 -33.08 -7.70
C VAL A 26 -10.23 -34.11 -6.94
N LEU A 27 -11.32 -34.55 -7.55
CA LEU A 27 -12.25 -35.51 -6.97
C LEU A 27 -11.89 -36.91 -7.49
N TYR A 28 -11.64 -37.87 -6.61
CA TYR A 28 -11.34 -39.25 -6.98
C TYR A 28 -12.33 -40.23 -6.35
N ILE A 29 -12.91 -41.12 -7.16
CA ILE A 29 -14.02 -41.98 -6.75
C ILE A 29 -13.47 -43.34 -6.36
N VAL A 30 -13.39 -43.60 -5.06
CA VAL A 30 -12.82 -44.85 -4.50
C VAL A 30 -13.84 -45.99 -4.54
N ARG A 31 -15.11 -45.66 -4.31
CA ARG A 31 -16.24 -46.60 -4.27
C ARG A 31 -17.50 -45.91 -4.77
N GLY A 32 -18.40 -46.67 -5.38
CA GLY A 32 -19.71 -46.20 -5.85
C GLY A 32 -19.61 -45.36 -7.13
N SER A 33 -20.59 -44.48 -7.32
CA SER A 33 -20.66 -43.55 -8.45
C SER A 33 -21.07 -42.16 -7.98
N VAL A 34 -20.68 -41.15 -8.75
CA VAL A 34 -21.06 -39.74 -8.56
C VAL A 34 -21.53 -39.13 -9.88
N SER A 35 -22.61 -38.39 -9.81
CA SER A 35 -23.13 -37.55 -10.88
C SER A 35 -22.79 -36.10 -10.57
N ILE A 36 -22.04 -35.44 -11.45
CA ILE A 36 -21.54 -34.08 -11.29
C ILE A 36 -22.25 -33.20 -12.32
N THR A 37 -23.04 -32.24 -11.85
CA THR A 37 -23.71 -31.25 -12.70
C THR A 37 -22.91 -29.95 -12.67
N LEU A 38 -22.24 -29.62 -13.77
CA LEU A 38 -21.44 -28.42 -13.95
C LEU A 38 -22.00 -27.62 -15.14
N GLN A 39 -22.32 -26.35 -14.93
CA GLN A 39 -22.88 -25.46 -15.97
C GLN A 39 -24.09 -26.06 -16.74
N GLY A 40 -24.89 -26.91 -16.09
CA GLY A 40 -26.05 -27.59 -16.69
C GLY A 40 -25.71 -28.87 -17.47
N GLN A 41 -24.43 -29.22 -17.64
CA GLN A 41 -24.00 -30.50 -18.18
C GLN A 41 -23.84 -31.54 -17.07
N LEU A 42 -24.27 -32.78 -17.35
CA LEU A 42 -24.22 -33.90 -16.43
C LEU A 42 -23.05 -34.83 -16.79
N HIS A 43 -22.09 -34.95 -15.87
CA HIS A 43 -20.99 -35.89 -15.95
C HIS A 43 -21.23 -37.04 -14.97
N ARG A 44 -20.99 -38.28 -15.41
CA ARG A 44 -21.09 -39.47 -14.55
C ARG A 44 -19.69 -40.05 -14.37
N CYS A 45 -19.30 -40.24 -13.12
CA CYS A 45 -18.03 -40.84 -12.73
C CYS A 45 -18.29 -42.09 -11.90
N GLU A 46 -17.59 -43.17 -12.19
CA GLU A 46 -17.65 -44.46 -11.50
C GLU A 46 -16.38 -44.71 -10.70
N LYS A 47 -16.33 -45.86 -10.03
CA LYS A 47 -15.14 -46.29 -9.28
C LYS A 47 -13.91 -46.28 -10.18
N GLY A 48 -12.89 -45.54 -9.76
CA GLY A 48 -11.62 -45.42 -10.48
C GLY A 48 -11.47 -44.11 -11.24
N ASP A 49 -12.55 -43.37 -11.45
CA ASP A 49 -12.53 -42.10 -12.16
C ASP A 49 -12.07 -40.94 -11.26
N PHE A 50 -11.60 -39.86 -11.89
CA PHE A 50 -11.42 -38.56 -11.25
C PHE A 50 -12.04 -37.43 -12.08
N PHE A 51 -12.32 -36.32 -11.41
CA PHE A 51 -12.91 -35.13 -12.00
C PHE A 51 -12.23 -33.87 -11.47
N PHE A 52 -12.11 -32.84 -12.31
CA PHE A 52 -11.57 -31.53 -11.93
C PHE A 52 -12.68 -30.49 -11.80
N LEU A 53 -12.64 -29.70 -10.74
CA LEU A 53 -13.39 -28.45 -10.63
C LEU A 53 -12.39 -27.30 -10.61
N ASN A 54 -12.47 -26.41 -11.58
CA ASN A 54 -11.59 -25.24 -11.67
C ASN A 54 -12.06 -24.11 -10.73
N PRO A 55 -11.19 -23.14 -10.40
CA PRO A 55 -11.57 -21.92 -9.69
C PRO A 55 -12.81 -21.26 -10.30
N SER A 56 -13.70 -20.75 -9.45
CA SER A 56 -14.98 -20.13 -9.83
C SER A 56 -16.01 -21.06 -10.49
N GLU A 57 -15.71 -22.35 -10.66
CA GLU A 57 -16.72 -23.34 -11.07
C GLU A 57 -17.53 -23.83 -9.88
N SER A 58 -18.85 -23.92 -10.08
CA SER A 58 -19.77 -24.47 -9.08
C SER A 58 -20.43 -25.71 -9.64
N ALA A 59 -20.31 -26.82 -8.91
CA ALA A 59 -20.88 -28.10 -9.30
C ALA A 59 -21.86 -28.61 -8.23
N ARG A 60 -22.95 -29.22 -8.69
CA ARG A 60 -23.82 -30.03 -7.84
C ARG A 60 -23.45 -31.49 -7.98
N LEU A 61 -23.17 -32.14 -6.86
CA LEU A 61 -22.71 -33.51 -6.84
C LEU A 61 -23.80 -34.39 -6.23
N HIS A 62 -24.08 -35.52 -6.86
CA HIS A 62 -25.04 -36.49 -6.35
C HIS A 62 -24.41 -37.87 -6.40
N TRP A 63 -24.24 -38.52 -5.24
CA TRP A 63 -23.63 -39.84 -5.14
C TRP A 63 -24.49 -40.79 -4.31
N GLN A 64 -24.27 -42.09 -4.51
CA GLN A 64 -25.01 -43.15 -3.82
C GLN A 64 -24.55 -43.31 -2.36
N LYS A 65 -25.37 -43.95 -1.51
CA LYS A 65 -25.10 -44.11 -0.08
C LYS A 65 -23.75 -44.78 0.23
N GLU A 66 -23.27 -45.62 -0.68
CA GLU A 66 -22.00 -46.37 -0.52
C GLU A 66 -20.81 -45.70 -1.22
N SER A 67 -21.00 -44.51 -1.81
CA SER A 67 -19.92 -43.82 -2.51
C SER A 67 -18.92 -43.19 -1.54
N VAL A 68 -17.63 -43.28 -1.88
CA VAL A 68 -16.54 -42.63 -1.15
C VAL A 68 -15.72 -41.83 -2.15
N ILE A 69 -15.63 -40.52 -1.93
CA ILE A 69 -14.94 -39.60 -2.82
C ILE A 69 -13.83 -38.91 -2.03
N LEU A 70 -12.61 -38.97 -2.58
CA LEU A 70 -11.46 -38.26 -2.05
C LEU A 70 -11.38 -36.91 -2.76
N ASN A 71 -11.35 -35.84 -1.97
CA ASN A 71 -11.30 -34.47 -2.46
C ASN A 71 -9.95 -33.84 -2.09
N LEU A 72 -9.10 -33.63 -3.08
CA LEU A 72 -7.87 -32.85 -2.94
C LEU A 72 -8.14 -31.42 -3.44
N LYS A 73 -8.08 -30.47 -2.52
CA LYS A 73 -8.27 -29.04 -2.79
C LYS A 73 -6.90 -28.37 -2.88
N ILE A 74 -6.59 -27.81 -4.05
CA ILE A 74 -5.30 -27.20 -4.37
C ILE A 74 -5.46 -25.68 -4.41
N ASP A 75 -4.61 -24.98 -3.68
CA ASP A 75 -4.56 -23.51 -3.70
C ASP A 75 -4.16 -23.01 -5.10
N SER A 76 -4.96 -22.13 -5.68
CA SER A 76 -4.69 -21.64 -7.04
C SER A 76 -3.48 -20.72 -7.12
N GLY A 77 -3.25 -19.90 -6.09
CA GLY A 77 -2.11 -18.99 -6.02
C GLY A 77 -0.79 -19.75 -6.00
N ILE A 78 -0.74 -20.89 -5.32
CA ILE A 78 0.46 -21.74 -5.27
C ILE A 78 0.69 -22.45 -6.60
N LEU A 79 -0.37 -22.99 -7.22
CA LEU A 79 -0.26 -23.62 -8.54
C LEU A 79 0.18 -22.61 -9.63
N HIS A 80 -0.29 -21.36 -9.56
CA HIS A 80 0.14 -20.27 -10.45
C HIS A 80 1.58 -19.87 -10.19
N ALA A 81 1.97 -19.68 -8.92
CA ALA A 81 3.33 -19.31 -8.54
C ALA A 81 4.37 -20.37 -8.94
N GLN A 82 4.07 -21.66 -8.75
CA GLN A 82 5.01 -22.74 -9.05
C GLN A 82 5.11 -23.07 -10.54
N SER A 83 4.02 -22.90 -11.30
CA SER A 83 4.03 -23.17 -12.75
C SER A 83 4.51 -21.99 -13.59
N GLY A 84 4.59 -20.78 -13.01
CA GLY A 84 4.87 -19.53 -13.71
C GLY A 84 3.78 -19.15 -14.72
N LYS A 85 2.57 -19.75 -14.61
CA LYS A 85 1.45 -19.55 -15.53
C LYS A 85 0.26 -18.98 -14.78
N GLN A 86 -0.28 -17.88 -15.30
CA GLN A 86 -1.57 -17.36 -14.88
C GLN A 86 -2.70 -18.11 -15.62
N ASN A 87 -3.87 -18.26 -14.99
CA ASN A 87 -5.09 -18.82 -15.59
C ASN A 87 -4.98 -20.29 -16.05
N ILE A 88 -4.49 -21.16 -15.17
CA ILE A 88 -4.44 -22.61 -15.43
C ILE A 88 -5.86 -23.18 -15.45
N PHE A 89 -6.23 -23.86 -16.53
CA PHE A 89 -7.51 -24.57 -16.65
C PHE A 89 -7.27 -26.06 -16.88
N LEU A 90 -7.80 -26.89 -15.99
CA LEU A 90 -7.74 -28.34 -16.06
C LEU A 90 -8.98 -28.87 -16.79
N SER A 91 -8.77 -29.62 -17.86
CA SER A 91 -9.84 -30.31 -18.61
C SER A 91 -9.54 -31.81 -18.70
N LEU A 92 -10.59 -32.61 -18.52
CA LEU A 92 -10.53 -34.07 -18.67
C LEU A 92 -10.25 -34.52 -20.11
N GLU A 93 -10.45 -33.65 -21.11
CA GLU A 93 -10.21 -33.95 -22.53
C GLU A 93 -8.71 -33.89 -22.91
N GLY A 94 -7.86 -33.24 -22.08
CA GLY A 94 -6.40 -33.26 -22.22
C GLY A 94 -5.85 -32.77 -23.57
N LYS A 95 -4.53 -32.92 -23.78
CA LYS A 95 -3.83 -32.49 -25.02
C LYS A 95 -3.64 -33.59 -26.09
N SER A 96 -3.99 -34.85 -25.83
CA SER A 96 -3.92 -35.96 -26.81
C SER A 96 -4.57 -37.24 -26.24
N PRO A 97 -5.24 -38.08 -27.04
CA PRO A 97 -5.75 -39.37 -26.59
C PRO A 97 -4.63 -40.42 -26.55
N GLU A 98 -3.73 -40.33 -25.56
CA GLU A 98 -2.80 -41.42 -25.26
C GLU A 98 -3.50 -42.52 -24.44
N HIS A 99 -3.49 -43.75 -24.94
CA HIS A 99 -3.99 -44.92 -24.21
C HIS A 99 -3.23 -45.07 -22.88
N ASN A 100 -3.95 -45.29 -21.78
CA ASN A 100 -3.50 -45.46 -20.39
C ASN A 100 -3.13 -44.20 -19.56
N ARG A 101 -3.27 -42.96 -20.07
CA ARG A 101 -2.92 -41.78 -19.24
C ARG A 101 -3.81 -41.59 -18.01
N GLN A 102 -5.13 -41.70 -18.15
CA GLN A 102 -6.06 -41.55 -17.03
C GLN A 102 -5.81 -42.59 -15.93
N ALA A 103 -5.42 -43.82 -16.29
CA ALA A 103 -5.05 -44.85 -15.33
C ALA A 103 -3.78 -44.46 -14.54
N HIS A 104 -2.77 -43.89 -15.20
CA HIS A 104 -1.56 -43.41 -14.53
C HIS A 104 -1.86 -42.28 -13.53
N THR A 105 -2.62 -41.26 -13.95
CA THR A 105 -3.02 -40.14 -13.09
C THR A 105 -3.83 -40.64 -11.88
N ALA A 106 -4.76 -41.58 -12.10
CA ALA A 106 -5.52 -42.19 -11.03
C ALA A 106 -4.61 -42.92 -10.02
N ASP A 107 -3.55 -43.59 -10.47
CA ASP A 107 -2.58 -44.24 -9.59
C ASP A 107 -1.72 -43.23 -8.82
N LEU A 108 -1.37 -42.08 -9.40
CA LEU A 108 -0.71 -41.00 -8.66
C LEU A 108 -1.61 -40.41 -7.57
N ILE A 109 -2.90 -40.20 -7.86
CA ILE A 109 -3.88 -39.75 -6.86
C ILE A 109 -3.97 -40.77 -5.73
N LYS A 110 -4.10 -42.07 -6.03
CA LYS A 110 -4.08 -43.13 -5.00
C LYS A 110 -2.80 -43.12 -4.19
N THR A 111 -1.65 -42.94 -4.84
CA THR A 111 -0.34 -42.93 -4.18
C THR A 111 -0.24 -41.77 -3.20
N PHE A 112 -0.64 -40.57 -3.60
CA PHE A 112 -0.72 -39.40 -2.71
C PHE A 112 -1.57 -39.70 -1.47
N TRP A 113 -2.77 -40.26 -1.64
CA TRP A 113 -3.65 -40.59 -0.53
C TRP A 113 -3.15 -41.76 0.33
N ALA A 114 -2.48 -42.75 -0.25
CA ALA A 114 -1.90 -43.87 0.48
C ALA A 114 -0.72 -43.42 1.36
N VAL A 115 0.18 -42.58 0.83
CA VAL A 115 1.29 -41.99 1.59
C VAL A 115 0.77 -41.15 2.76
N ARG A 116 -0.30 -40.39 2.54
CA ARG A 116 -0.96 -39.60 3.59
C ARG A 116 -1.63 -40.47 4.66
N ALA A 117 -2.24 -41.59 4.27
CA ALA A 117 -2.91 -42.50 5.21
C ALA A 117 -1.93 -43.32 6.06
N ASP A 118 -0.75 -43.65 5.54
CA ASP A 118 0.25 -44.46 6.24
C ASP A 118 0.91 -43.71 7.41
N GLY A 119 0.87 -42.37 7.42
CA GLY A 119 1.21 -41.52 8.57
C GLY A 119 2.65 -41.62 9.12
N ASN A 120 3.50 -42.46 8.52
CA ASN A 120 4.81 -42.84 9.07
C ASN A 120 5.98 -41.92 8.66
N SER A 121 5.76 -40.89 7.83
CA SER A 121 6.81 -39.91 7.54
C SER A 121 6.84 -38.83 8.61
N ARG A 122 7.64 -39.02 9.66
CA ARG A 122 7.88 -38.02 10.73
C ARG A 122 8.26 -36.63 10.20
N ASP A 123 8.78 -36.56 8.97
CA ASP A 123 9.37 -35.35 8.39
C ASP A 123 8.57 -34.78 7.19
N GLY A 124 7.43 -35.38 6.81
CA GLY A 124 6.52 -34.85 5.76
C GLY A 124 7.01 -34.88 4.30
N PHE A 125 8.25 -35.29 4.03
CA PHE A 125 8.83 -35.28 2.67
C PHE A 125 8.16 -36.25 1.69
N GLY A 126 7.71 -37.42 2.15
CA GLY A 126 7.05 -38.42 1.29
C GLY A 126 5.73 -37.90 0.73
N GLU A 127 4.94 -37.24 1.58
CA GLU A 127 3.66 -36.64 1.19
C GLU A 127 3.87 -35.48 0.20
N MET A 128 4.84 -34.62 0.48
CA MET A 128 5.22 -33.50 -0.39
C MET A 128 5.74 -33.99 -1.76
N GLY A 129 6.54 -35.06 -1.79
CA GLY A 129 7.01 -35.69 -3.03
C GLY A 129 5.86 -36.28 -3.87
N ALA A 130 4.92 -36.97 -3.24
CA ALA A 130 3.74 -37.51 -3.92
C ALA A 130 2.83 -36.38 -4.46
N TYR A 131 2.66 -35.29 -3.68
CA TYR A 131 1.91 -34.11 -4.11
C TYR A 131 2.54 -33.45 -5.34
N TYR A 132 3.84 -33.14 -5.33
CA TYR A 132 4.49 -32.50 -6.48
C TYR A 132 4.53 -33.38 -7.72
N THR A 133 4.65 -34.71 -7.55
CA THR A 133 4.58 -35.66 -8.67
C THR A 133 3.19 -35.64 -9.31
N LEU A 134 2.13 -35.59 -8.48
CA LEU A 134 0.76 -35.44 -8.98
C LEU A 134 0.56 -34.08 -9.66
N MET A 135 1.08 -32.97 -9.09
CA MET A 135 0.93 -31.64 -9.71
C MET A 135 1.62 -31.56 -11.07
N ASP A 136 2.82 -32.11 -11.20
CA ASP A 136 3.55 -32.16 -12.47
C ASP A 136 2.78 -32.93 -13.55
N ASP A 137 2.16 -34.07 -13.19
CA ASP A 137 1.26 -34.83 -14.06
C ASP A 137 0.08 -33.98 -14.55
N LEU A 138 -0.64 -33.38 -13.60
CA LEU A 138 -1.82 -32.55 -13.89
C LEU A 138 -1.46 -31.38 -14.82
N LEU A 139 -0.35 -30.70 -14.53
CA LEU A 139 0.12 -29.54 -15.30
C LEU A 139 0.57 -29.89 -16.71
N LYS A 140 1.18 -31.06 -16.90
CA LYS A 140 1.65 -31.51 -18.22
C LYS A 140 0.51 -31.95 -19.12
N HIS A 141 -0.47 -32.68 -18.58
CA HIS A 141 -1.40 -33.45 -19.40
C HIS A 141 -2.84 -32.93 -19.43
N TYR A 142 -3.27 -32.24 -18.36
CA TYR A 142 -4.67 -31.80 -18.23
C TYR A 142 -4.84 -30.30 -18.41
N VAL A 143 -3.74 -29.53 -18.48
CA VAL A 143 -3.80 -28.09 -18.77
C VAL A 143 -4.04 -27.83 -20.24
N VAL A 144 -5.21 -27.26 -20.55
CA VAL A 144 -5.59 -26.86 -21.91
C VAL A 144 -5.31 -25.37 -22.11
N LYS A 145 -4.85 -24.99 -23.31
CA LYS A 145 -4.78 -23.56 -23.68
C LYS A 145 -6.20 -23.05 -23.84
N ASN A 146 -6.62 -22.12 -22.98
CA ASN A 146 -7.91 -21.45 -23.08
C ASN A 146 -8.06 -20.85 -24.51
N PRO A 147 -9.14 -21.15 -25.26
CA PRO A 147 -9.29 -20.73 -26.67
C PRO A 147 -9.46 -19.23 -26.89
N ILE A 148 -9.40 -18.41 -25.84
CA ILE A 148 -9.48 -16.95 -25.93
C ILE A 148 -8.08 -16.37 -25.74
N SER A 149 -7.30 -16.28 -26.82
CA SER A 149 -6.01 -15.59 -26.81
C SER A 149 -6.20 -14.09 -27.04
N LYS A 150 -5.57 -13.26 -26.19
CA LYS A 150 -4.55 -12.23 -26.57
C LYS A 150 -4.30 -11.25 -25.42
N ASP A 151 -3.11 -11.32 -24.83
CA ASP A 151 -2.18 -10.22 -24.47
C ASP A 151 -2.75 -8.84 -24.08
N SER A 152 -3.91 -8.75 -23.42
CA SER A 152 -4.51 -7.47 -23.01
C SER A 152 -5.38 -7.54 -21.76
N LEU A 153 -5.44 -8.68 -21.06
CA LEU A 153 -6.42 -8.93 -20.01
C LEU A 153 -5.90 -8.91 -18.55
N ASP A 154 -4.69 -8.43 -18.29
CA ASP A 154 -4.21 -8.23 -16.90
C ASP A 154 -4.10 -6.75 -16.46
N ASP A 155 -4.09 -5.81 -17.42
CA ASP A 155 -3.92 -4.39 -17.11
C ASP A 155 -5.27 -3.66 -16.96
N TYR A 156 -6.19 -3.87 -17.89
CA TYR A 156 -7.45 -3.11 -17.91
C TYR A 156 -8.44 -3.55 -16.83
N GLY A 157 -8.65 -4.86 -16.61
CA GLY A 157 -9.59 -5.34 -15.56
C GLY A 157 -9.19 -4.86 -14.17
N THR A 158 -7.91 -4.99 -13.84
CA THR A 158 -7.31 -4.50 -12.58
C THR A 158 -7.41 -2.99 -12.46
N LYS A 159 -7.08 -2.23 -13.52
CA LYS A 159 -7.24 -0.77 -13.54
C LYS A 159 -8.70 -0.33 -13.39
N MET A 160 -9.65 -1.07 -13.98
CA MET A 160 -11.09 -0.80 -13.83
C MET A 160 -11.54 -1.02 -12.39
N LEU A 161 -11.13 -2.12 -11.76
CA LEU A 161 -11.44 -2.40 -10.35
C LEU A 161 -10.84 -1.34 -9.43
N ARG A 162 -9.56 -1.00 -9.62
CA ARG A 162 -8.88 0.06 -8.88
C ARG A 162 -9.61 1.40 -9.01
N TYR A 163 -9.96 1.80 -10.24
CA TYR A 163 -10.72 3.01 -10.48
C TYR A 163 -12.07 3.00 -9.75
N ILE A 164 -12.80 1.88 -9.77
CA ILE A 164 -14.07 1.74 -9.07
C ILE A 164 -13.90 1.88 -7.55
N HIS A 165 -12.93 1.17 -6.95
CA HIS A 165 -12.65 1.27 -5.52
C HIS A 165 -12.17 2.66 -5.09
N MET A 166 -11.51 3.41 -5.97
CA MET A 166 -11.13 4.80 -5.70
C MET A 166 -12.29 5.80 -5.85
N ASN A 167 -13.32 5.47 -6.65
CA ASN A 167 -14.37 6.42 -7.04
C ASN A 167 -15.80 5.99 -6.65
N TYR A 168 -15.99 4.85 -5.98
CA TYR A 168 -17.32 4.30 -5.68
C TYR A 168 -18.20 5.26 -4.87
N ARG A 169 -17.62 6.21 -4.13
CA ARG A 169 -18.35 7.20 -3.34
C ARG A 169 -19.02 8.29 -4.19
N LYS A 170 -18.60 8.47 -5.44
CA LYS A 170 -19.17 9.42 -6.40
C LYS A 170 -20.16 8.73 -7.32
N HIS A 171 -20.92 9.49 -8.10
CA HIS A 171 -21.59 8.90 -9.27
C HIS A 171 -20.50 8.32 -10.18
N ILE A 172 -20.59 7.02 -10.49
CA ILE A 172 -19.64 6.31 -11.32
C ILE A 172 -20.41 5.52 -12.37
N SER A 173 -20.06 5.73 -13.63
CA SER A 173 -20.61 5.01 -14.77
C SER A 173 -19.53 4.20 -15.48
N LEU A 174 -19.95 3.16 -16.20
CA LEU A 174 -19.03 2.37 -17.00
C LEU A 174 -18.37 3.20 -18.12
N ASP A 175 -19.08 4.21 -18.64
CA ASP A 175 -18.57 5.14 -19.65
C ASP A 175 -17.39 5.97 -19.10
N GLU A 176 -17.49 6.45 -17.85
CA GLU A 176 -16.42 7.19 -17.19
C GLU A 176 -15.19 6.32 -16.97
N VAL A 177 -15.38 5.07 -16.53
CA VAL A 177 -14.28 4.12 -16.36
C VAL A 177 -13.61 3.82 -17.70
N ALA A 178 -14.41 3.59 -18.75
CA ALA A 178 -13.90 3.35 -20.09
C ALA A 178 -13.07 4.53 -20.62
N GLY A 179 -13.57 5.76 -20.42
CA GLY A 179 -12.87 6.99 -20.78
C GLY A 179 -11.55 7.17 -20.04
N SER A 180 -11.49 6.86 -18.75
CA SER A 180 -10.25 6.95 -17.95
C SER A 180 -9.15 6.00 -18.40
N LEU A 181 -9.53 4.92 -19.09
CA LEU A 181 -8.64 3.89 -19.61
C LEU A 181 -8.43 4.00 -21.12
N PHE A 182 -8.99 5.02 -21.77
CA PHE A 182 -8.94 5.23 -23.22
C PHE A 182 -9.46 4.01 -24.02
N ILE A 183 -10.46 3.30 -23.49
CA ILE A 183 -11.14 2.18 -24.16
C ILE A 183 -12.62 2.49 -24.39
N SER A 184 -13.26 1.76 -25.31
CA SER A 184 -14.70 1.91 -25.55
C SER A 184 -15.54 1.25 -24.44
N THR A 185 -16.70 1.82 -24.12
CA THR A 185 -17.63 1.27 -23.11
C THR A 185 -18.00 -0.20 -23.33
N PRO A 186 -18.27 -0.68 -24.57
CA PRO A 186 -18.51 -2.11 -24.80
C PRO A 186 -17.31 -2.98 -24.45
N THR A 187 -16.09 -2.51 -24.76
CA THR A 187 -14.84 -3.19 -24.40
C THR A 187 -14.67 -3.22 -22.88
N ALA A 188 -14.89 -2.09 -22.21
CA ALA A 188 -14.86 -1.99 -20.75
C ALA A 188 -15.89 -2.92 -20.09
N SER A 189 -17.12 -3.00 -20.62
CA SER A 189 -18.18 -3.90 -20.13
C SER A 189 -17.74 -5.35 -20.18
N ARG A 190 -17.19 -5.77 -21.33
CA ARG A 190 -16.71 -7.13 -21.54
C ARG A 190 -15.52 -7.43 -20.63
N VAL A 191 -14.50 -6.57 -20.63
CA VAL A 191 -13.30 -6.71 -19.78
C VAL A 191 -13.69 -6.79 -18.29
N PHE A 192 -14.61 -5.95 -17.84
CA PHE A 192 -15.08 -5.95 -16.46
C PHE A 192 -15.83 -7.23 -16.10
N TYR A 193 -16.73 -7.68 -16.98
CA TYR A 193 -17.49 -8.91 -16.75
C TYR A 193 -16.58 -10.13 -16.79
N ASP A 194 -15.63 -10.18 -17.71
CA ASP A 194 -14.64 -11.25 -17.81
C ASP A 194 -13.75 -11.30 -16.57
N ALA A 195 -13.41 -10.14 -15.98
CA ALA A 195 -12.59 -10.05 -14.78
C ALA A 195 -13.34 -10.37 -13.48
N THR A 196 -14.64 -10.09 -13.39
CA THR A 196 -15.38 -10.12 -12.12
C THR A 196 -16.52 -11.15 -12.07
N GLY A 197 -16.95 -11.66 -13.22
CA GLY A 197 -18.14 -12.49 -13.35
C GLY A 197 -19.46 -11.76 -13.05
N VAL A 198 -19.44 -10.45 -12.79
CA VAL A 198 -20.61 -9.65 -12.44
C VAL A 198 -20.72 -8.39 -13.28
N LYS A 199 -21.96 -7.92 -13.47
CA LYS A 199 -22.19 -6.66 -14.20
C LYS A 199 -21.68 -5.48 -13.36
N PHE A 200 -21.08 -4.50 -14.03
CA PHE A 200 -20.53 -3.28 -13.41
C PHE A 200 -21.45 -2.64 -12.36
N GLY A 201 -22.70 -2.36 -12.72
CA GLY A 201 -23.63 -1.70 -11.80
C GLY A 201 -23.96 -2.53 -10.56
N ASP A 202 -23.96 -3.86 -10.67
CA ASP A 202 -24.22 -4.75 -9.55
C ASP A 202 -23.00 -4.90 -8.64
N TYR A 203 -21.80 -4.86 -9.23
CA TYR A 203 -20.54 -4.82 -8.47
C TYR A 203 -20.46 -3.54 -7.62
N VAL A 204 -20.63 -2.36 -8.23
CA VAL A 204 -20.59 -1.07 -7.52
C VAL A 204 -21.63 -1.04 -6.40
N ARG A 205 -22.85 -1.51 -6.66
CA ARG A 205 -23.92 -1.58 -5.66
C ARG A 205 -23.54 -2.47 -4.47
N THR A 206 -22.99 -3.65 -4.75
CA THR A 206 -22.58 -4.61 -3.73
C THR A 206 -21.43 -4.07 -2.90
N LEU A 207 -20.44 -3.44 -3.55
CA LEU A 207 -19.34 -2.74 -2.89
C LEU A 207 -19.86 -1.68 -1.92
N ARG A 208 -20.77 -0.81 -2.36
CA ARG A 208 -21.38 0.23 -1.51
C ARG A 208 -22.14 -0.35 -0.32
N LEU A 209 -22.90 -1.41 -0.53
CA LEU A 209 -23.63 -2.10 0.55
C LEU A 209 -22.68 -2.71 1.58
N ASN A 210 -21.60 -3.37 1.12
CA ASN A 210 -20.61 -3.94 2.02
C ASN A 210 -19.88 -2.86 2.82
N LYS A 211 -19.50 -1.74 2.19
CA LYS A 211 -18.92 -0.58 2.89
C LYS A 211 -19.88 0.05 3.89
N ALA A 212 -21.18 0.08 3.58
CA ALA A 212 -22.18 0.55 4.53
C ALA A 212 -22.34 -0.39 5.73
N LYS A 213 -22.39 -1.72 5.54
CA LYS A 213 -22.40 -2.71 6.64
C LYS A 213 -21.22 -2.50 7.58
N GLU A 214 -20.04 -2.38 6.99
CA GLU A 214 -18.80 -2.15 7.71
C GLU A 214 -18.87 -0.89 8.58
N LEU A 215 -19.30 0.25 8.02
CA LEU A 215 -19.46 1.49 8.80
C LEU A 215 -20.53 1.38 9.89
N LEU A 216 -21.61 0.63 9.65
CA LEU A 216 -22.65 0.42 10.66
C LEU A 216 -22.17 -0.40 11.85
N GLU A 217 -21.26 -1.36 11.61
CA GLU A 217 -20.63 -2.21 12.64
C GLU A 217 -19.56 -1.45 13.43
N THR A 218 -18.87 -0.51 12.78
CA THR A 218 -17.57 -0.02 13.25
C THR A 218 -17.55 1.45 13.65
N THR A 219 -18.56 2.25 13.30
CA THR A 219 -18.63 3.69 13.60
C THR A 219 -19.95 4.09 14.26
N GLY A 220 -19.94 5.24 14.92
CA GLY A 220 -21.13 5.89 15.49
C GLY A 220 -21.87 6.81 14.50
N ASP A 221 -21.37 6.95 13.26
CA ASP A 221 -21.83 7.92 12.27
C ASP A 221 -23.33 7.77 11.99
N SER A 222 -24.01 8.86 11.68
CA SER A 222 -25.44 8.76 11.38
C SER A 222 -25.69 7.90 10.12
N ILE A 223 -26.83 7.20 10.06
CA ILE A 223 -27.22 6.44 8.85
C ILE A 223 -27.21 7.33 7.60
N THR A 224 -27.54 8.61 7.77
CA THR A 224 -27.50 9.62 6.72
C THR A 224 -26.09 9.84 6.20
N GLU A 225 -25.15 10.05 7.12
CA GLU A 225 -23.74 10.27 6.80
C GLU A 225 -23.11 9.05 6.13
N ILE A 226 -23.39 7.83 6.64
CA ILE A 226 -22.93 6.58 6.02
C ILE A 226 -23.45 6.47 4.59
N ALA A 227 -24.75 6.73 4.37
CA ALA A 227 -25.34 6.63 3.03
C ALA A 227 -24.65 7.55 2.03
N LEU A 228 -24.40 8.80 2.41
CA LEU A 228 -23.73 9.77 1.55
C LEU A 228 -22.25 9.41 1.35
N ASN A 229 -21.56 8.99 2.41
CA ASN A 229 -20.13 8.66 2.39
C ASN A 229 -19.81 7.44 1.53
N VAL A 230 -20.70 6.45 1.46
CA VAL A 230 -20.51 5.29 0.57
C VAL A 230 -21.04 5.52 -0.85
N GLY A 231 -21.63 6.68 -1.13
CA GLY A 231 -22.08 7.07 -2.48
C GLY A 231 -23.51 6.67 -2.84
N PHE A 232 -24.40 6.48 -1.85
CA PHE A 232 -25.84 6.46 -2.12
C PHE A 232 -26.36 7.89 -2.25
N GLY A 233 -27.21 8.13 -3.25
CA GLY A 233 -27.81 9.46 -3.48
C GLY A 233 -28.79 9.90 -2.38
N SER A 234 -29.22 8.98 -1.51
CA SER A 234 -30.00 9.31 -0.32
C SER A 234 -29.97 8.16 0.71
N PRO A 235 -30.26 8.45 1.99
CA PRO A 235 -30.42 7.41 3.02
C PRO A 235 -31.54 6.42 2.68
N SER A 236 -32.63 6.91 2.08
CA SER A 236 -33.75 6.06 1.63
C SER A 236 -33.33 5.08 0.53
N ALA A 237 -32.44 5.49 -0.39
CA ALA A 237 -31.91 4.60 -1.42
C ALA A 237 -31.06 3.48 -0.83
N MET A 238 -30.19 3.81 0.14
CA MET A 238 -29.43 2.82 0.89
C MET A 238 -30.35 1.86 1.64
N ASN A 239 -31.32 2.37 2.39
CA ASN A 239 -32.23 1.56 3.20
C ASN A 239 -33.01 0.54 2.35
N LYS A 240 -33.54 0.96 1.19
CA LYS A 240 -34.23 0.06 0.26
C LYS A 240 -33.33 -1.08 -0.23
N LEU A 241 -32.06 -0.80 -0.49
CA LEU A 241 -31.10 -1.81 -0.95
C LEU A 241 -30.62 -2.70 0.21
N PHE A 242 -30.49 -2.17 1.41
CA PHE A 242 -30.21 -2.93 2.63
C PHE A 242 -31.31 -3.97 2.89
N LEU A 243 -32.57 -3.55 2.89
CA LEU A 243 -33.70 -4.47 3.04
C LEU A 243 -33.73 -5.53 1.94
N LYS A 244 -33.44 -5.14 0.69
CA LYS A 244 -33.49 -6.06 -0.46
C LYS A 244 -32.36 -7.11 -0.44
N TYR A 245 -31.13 -6.71 -0.11
CA TYR A 245 -29.94 -7.56 -0.28
C TYR A 245 -29.36 -8.10 1.04
N ILE A 246 -29.67 -7.46 2.16
CA ILE A 246 -29.17 -7.83 3.51
C ILE A 246 -30.33 -8.34 4.38
N GLY A 247 -31.56 -7.92 4.11
CA GLY A 247 -32.77 -8.43 4.77
C GLY A 247 -33.20 -7.66 6.02
N THR A 248 -32.49 -6.60 6.38
CA THR A 248 -32.77 -5.74 7.55
C THR A 248 -32.51 -4.27 7.21
N THR A 249 -32.98 -3.34 8.05
CA THR A 249 -32.65 -1.92 7.92
C THR A 249 -31.23 -1.63 8.41
N PRO A 250 -30.57 -0.56 7.92
CA PRO A 250 -29.26 -0.13 8.44
C PRO A 250 -29.23 0.06 9.96
N SER A 251 -30.30 0.60 10.54
CA SER A 251 -30.39 0.85 11.98
C SER A 251 -30.48 -0.43 12.80
N GLU A 252 -31.32 -1.38 12.37
CA GLU A 252 -31.43 -2.71 13.00
C GLU A 252 -30.11 -3.47 12.86
N TYR A 253 -29.52 -3.47 11.66
CA TYR A 253 -28.22 -4.08 11.41
C TYR A 253 -27.13 -3.57 12.37
N ARG A 254 -27.05 -2.26 12.58
CA ARG A 254 -26.13 -1.65 13.55
C ARG A 254 -26.40 -2.13 14.98
N ASN A 255 -27.66 -2.12 15.40
CA ASN A 255 -28.01 -2.52 16.77
C ASN A 255 -27.60 -3.96 17.07
N GLU A 256 -27.67 -4.84 16.06
CA GLU A 256 -27.32 -6.26 16.19
C GLU A 256 -25.81 -6.53 16.05
N ASN A 257 -25.07 -5.72 15.28
CA ASN A 257 -23.70 -6.05 14.87
C ASN A 257 -22.63 -5.03 15.31
N SER A 258 -23.00 -3.97 16.04
CA SER A 258 -22.03 -2.94 16.46
C SER A 258 -20.96 -3.48 17.41
N ILE A 259 -19.71 -3.21 17.08
CA ILE A 259 -18.56 -3.48 17.94
C ILE A 259 -18.54 -2.41 19.03
N LYS A 260 -18.86 -2.79 20.27
CA LYS A 260 -18.68 -1.90 21.44
C LYS A 260 -17.19 -1.67 21.66
N THR A 261 -16.67 -0.55 21.18
CA THR A 261 -15.31 -0.10 21.48
C THR A 261 -15.35 0.80 22.71
N ASP A 262 -14.50 0.50 23.68
CA ASP A 262 -14.31 1.36 24.85
C ASP A 262 -13.64 2.67 24.40
N LYS A 263 -14.20 3.82 24.80
CA LYS A 263 -13.79 5.16 24.34
C LYS A 263 -12.41 5.60 24.86
N SER A 264 -11.71 4.74 25.61
CA SER A 264 -10.50 5.09 26.36
C SER A 264 -9.17 4.82 25.64
N GLN A 265 -9.18 4.07 24.53
CA GLN A 265 -7.96 3.73 23.77
C GLN A 265 -7.92 4.50 22.45
N THR A 266 -6.87 5.28 22.24
CA THR A 266 -6.68 6.01 20.98
C THR A 266 -6.07 5.07 19.95
N GLU A 267 -6.54 5.09 18.69
CA GLU A 267 -5.87 4.36 17.59
C GLU A 267 -4.49 4.97 17.22
N ASN A 268 -3.97 5.87 18.07
CA ASN A 268 -2.81 6.73 17.86
C ASN A 268 -1.88 6.75 19.09
N ASP A 269 -1.76 5.64 19.82
CA ASP A 269 -1.03 5.63 21.11
C ASP A 269 0.41 6.15 20.99
N GLY A 270 1.11 5.86 19.90
CA GLY A 270 2.45 6.42 19.66
C GLY A 270 2.49 7.95 19.50
N MET A 271 1.38 8.59 19.14
CA MET A 271 1.23 10.05 19.15
C MET A 271 0.87 10.56 20.54
N THR A 272 0.06 9.80 21.29
CA THR A 272 -0.25 10.08 22.69
C THR A 272 1.02 10.07 23.55
N ASP A 273 1.92 9.12 23.33
CA ASP A 273 3.24 9.07 23.98
C ASP A 273 4.05 10.36 23.74
N LEU A 274 4.03 10.90 22.52
CA LEU A 274 4.72 12.15 22.20
C LEU A 274 4.08 13.37 22.90
N VAL A 275 2.76 13.39 23.03
CA VAL A 275 2.05 14.44 23.79
C VAL A 275 2.39 14.36 25.27
N GLU A 276 2.46 13.16 25.84
CA GLU A 276 2.86 12.97 27.24
C GLU A 276 4.32 13.34 27.48
N ALA A 277 5.23 13.02 26.55
CA ALA A 277 6.62 13.49 26.60
C ALA A 277 6.70 15.02 26.56
N LEU A 278 5.89 15.67 25.73
CA LEU A 278 5.80 17.13 25.65
C LEU A 278 5.23 17.76 26.95
N ARG A 279 4.23 17.13 27.57
CA ARG A 279 3.73 17.54 28.90
C ARG A 279 4.80 17.43 29.97
N TRP A 280 5.58 16.35 29.94
CA TRP A 280 6.71 16.19 30.84
C TRP A 280 7.77 17.29 30.62
N ILE A 281 8.09 17.64 29.37
CA ILE A 281 9.00 18.76 29.04
C ILE A 281 8.45 20.07 29.58
N ARG A 282 7.15 20.32 29.43
CA ARG A 282 6.50 21.53 29.96
C ARG A 282 6.69 21.63 31.48
N GLU A 283 6.52 20.53 32.20
CA GLU A 283 6.58 20.46 33.66
C GLU A 283 8.01 20.45 34.22
N ASN A 284 8.96 19.84 33.50
CA ASN A 284 10.30 19.55 34.02
C ASN A 284 11.43 20.29 33.31
N GLY A 285 11.20 20.81 32.10
CA GLY A 285 12.24 21.39 31.24
C GLY A 285 13.06 22.51 31.91
N LYS A 286 12.41 23.34 32.74
CA LYS A 286 13.09 24.40 33.52
C LYS A 286 14.19 23.86 34.43
N ARG A 287 14.02 22.65 35.00
CA ARG A 287 15.01 22.02 35.90
C ARG A 287 16.30 21.64 35.18
N PHE A 288 16.25 21.49 33.86
CA PHE A 288 17.39 21.19 32.99
C PHE A 288 17.93 22.44 32.27
N GLY A 289 17.47 23.64 32.67
CA GLY A 289 17.87 24.91 32.03
C GLY A 289 17.16 25.20 30.70
N GLY A 290 16.16 24.40 30.31
CA GLY A 290 15.34 24.64 29.13
C GLY A 290 14.23 25.67 29.39
N ASN A 291 13.62 26.16 28.30
CA ASN A 291 12.46 27.04 28.36
C ASN A 291 11.20 26.33 27.81
N PRO A 292 10.29 25.83 28.68
CA PRO A 292 8.99 25.27 28.30
C PRO A 292 8.12 26.14 27.40
N ASP A 293 8.28 27.47 27.51
CA ASP A 293 7.52 28.45 26.72
C ASP A 293 8.21 28.74 25.37
N ASN A 294 9.26 27.98 25.04
CA ASN A 294 10.00 28.06 23.78
C ASN A 294 10.54 26.70 23.36
N VAL A 295 9.63 25.79 23.01
CA VAL A 295 9.95 24.42 22.57
C VAL A 295 9.83 24.31 21.05
N THR A 296 10.88 23.83 20.40
CA THR A 296 10.89 23.54 18.96
C THR A 296 10.94 22.03 18.74
N LEU A 297 10.01 21.52 17.94
CA LEU A 297 10.07 20.13 17.47
C LEU A 297 10.82 20.07 16.15
N PHE A 298 11.69 19.08 15.99
CA PHE A 298 12.37 18.79 14.73
C PHE A 298 12.45 17.29 14.51
N GLY A 299 12.28 16.85 13.26
CA GLY A 299 12.15 15.43 12.95
C GLY A 299 12.35 15.13 11.48
N GLN A 300 12.98 13.99 11.23
CA GLN A 300 13.29 13.50 9.89
C GLN A 300 12.37 12.35 9.47
N SER A 301 11.95 12.32 8.20
CA SER A 301 11.09 11.26 7.65
C SER A 301 9.80 11.09 8.46
N GLY A 302 9.50 9.89 8.95
CA GLY A 302 8.38 9.64 9.86
C GLY A 302 8.39 10.52 11.13
N GLY A 303 9.56 11.03 11.55
CA GLY A 303 9.65 12.04 12.61
C GLY A 303 9.05 13.40 12.21
N GLY A 304 9.25 13.83 10.96
CA GLY A 304 8.62 15.04 10.44
C GLY A 304 7.11 14.86 10.24
N ASP A 305 6.66 13.69 9.78
CA ASP A 305 5.25 13.34 9.65
C ASP A 305 4.52 13.32 11.02
N LYS A 306 5.20 12.84 12.07
CA LYS A 306 4.72 12.95 13.46
C LYS A 306 4.57 14.40 13.91
N ILE A 307 5.47 15.30 13.52
CA ILE A 307 5.36 16.73 13.85
C ILE A 307 4.14 17.35 13.16
N ILE A 308 3.94 17.06 11.88
CA ILE A 308 2.73 17.48 11.14
C ILE A 308 1.47 16.97 11.84
N SER A 309 1.49 15.72 12.29
CA SER A 309 0.38 15.12 13.04
C SER A 309 0.14 15.83 14.38
N LEU A 310 1.19 16.17 15.14
CA LEU A 310 1.10 16.91 16.40
C LEU A 310 0.52 18.32 16.22
N MET A 311 0.78 19.00 15.10
CA MET A 311 0.15 20.29 14.77
C MET A 311 -1.38 20.16 14.64
N GLN A 312 -1.89 18.96 14.38
CA GLN A 312 -3.30 18.64 14.18
C GLN A 312 -3.92 17.84 15.35
N ILE A 313 -3.23 17.77 16.50
CA ILE A 313 -3.73 17.12 17.72
C ILE A 313 -4.05 18.20 18.77
N PRO A 314 -5.33 18.43 19.13
CA PRO A 314 -5.72 19.44 20.11
C PRO A 314 -5.04 19.29 21.48
N ALA A 315 -4.72 18.05 21.89
CA ALA A 315 -4.02 17.81 23.15
C ALA A 315 -2.55 18.28 23.16
N ALA A 316 -1.97 18.57 21.99
CA ALA A 316 -0.62 19.07 21.83
C ALA A 316 -0.54 20.62 21.78
N GLU A 317 -1.68 21.30 21.76
CA GLU A 317 -1.74 22.76 21.68
C GLU A 317 -0.99 23.42 22.83
N GLY A 318 -0.12 24.38 22.50
CA GLY A 318 0.71 25.11 23.46
C GLY A 318 1.86 24.30 24.08
N LEU A 319 2.06 23.04 23.71
CA LEU A 319 3.19 22.25 24.21
C LEU A 319 4.49 22.44 23.39
N PHE A 320 4.36 22.95 22.17
CA PHE A 320 5.47 23.35 21.32
C PHE A 320 5.09 24.60 20.53
N HIS A 321 6.11 25.27 20.02
CA HIS A 321 6.02 26.66 19.56
C HIS A 321 6.54 26.82 18.13
N ARG A 322 7.33 25.85 17.63
CA ARG A 322 7.94 25.84 16.28
C ARG A 322 8.13 24.41 15.80
N ALA A 323 8.13 24.22 14.48
CA ALA A 323 8.29 22.92 13.85
C ALA A 323 9.36 22.96 12.76
N ILE A 324 10.24 21.95 12.73
CA ILE A 324 11.18 21.70 11.65
C ILE A 324 10.87 20.33 11.04
N ILE A 325 10.51 20.31 9.77
CA ILE A 325 10.07 19.12 9.02
C ILE A 325 11.15 18.77 8.00
N GLN A 326 11.89 17.69 8.23
CA GLN A 326 13.00 17.27 7.38
C GLN A 326 12.60 16.02 6.60
N SER A 327 12.40 16.13 5.28
CA SER A 327 12.00 15.00 4.43
C SER A 327 10.75 14.26 4.94
N GLY A 328 9.89 14.98 5.68
CA GLY A 328 8.84 14.37 6.50
C GLY A 328 7.43 14.63 6.03
N VAL A 329 7.25 15.38 4.95
CA VAL A 329 5.95 15.48 4.29
C VAL A 329 5.79 14.27 3.39
N LEU A 330 5.19 13.21 3.94
CA LEU A 330 5.07 11.93 3.24
C LEU A 330 3.88 11.92 2.27
N PRO A 331 3.91 11.07 1.22
CA PRO A 331 2.77 10.87 0.34
C PRO A 331 1.54 10.44 1.14
N ILE A 332 0.44 11.12 0.86
CA ILE A 332 -0.88 10.71 1.34
C ILE A 332 -1.26 9.49 0.50
N ASP A 333 -1.41 8.34 1.17
CA ASP A 333 -2.03 7.20 0.53
C ASP A 333 -3.48 7.58 0.25
N ASN A 334 -3.88 7.63 -1.02
CA ASN A 334 -5.24 8.01 -1.42
C ASN A 334 -6.31 7.00 -0.97
N THR A 335 -5.91 5.94 -0.26
CA THR A 335 -6.82 5.17 0.59
C THR A 335 -7.33 6.07 1.70
N LEU A 336 -8.55 6.60 1.50
CA LEU A 336 -9.25 7.45 2.47
C LEU A 336 -9.12 6.84 3.87
N ASP A 337 -8.84 7.65 4.89
CA ASP A 337 -8.58 7.24 6.29
C ASP A 337 -9.48 6.11 6.81
N VAL A 338 -10.73 6.09 6.36
CA VAL A 338 -11.73 5.05 6.63
C VAL A 338 -11.30 3.67 6.13
N ASP A 339 -10.79 3.56 4.91
CA ASP A 339 -10.33 2.31 4.31
C ASP A 339 -9.07 1.78 5.01
N LEU A 340 -8.17 2.67 5.46
CA LEU A 340 -7.00 2.31 6.27
C LEU A 340 -7.39 1.85 7.68
N LYS A 341 -8.29 2.58 8.35
CA LYS A 341 -8.84 2.20 9.67
C LYS A 341 -9.48 0.81 9.62
N ASN A 342 -10.24 0.54 8.57
CA ASN A 342 -10.88 -0.73 8.35
C ASN A 342 -9.89 -1.85 8.02
N GLY A 343 -8.92 -1.59 7.14
CA GLY A 343 -7.86 -2.56 6.86
C GLY A 343 -7.03 -2.89 8.09
N ASN A 344 -6.79 -1.94 8.99
CA ASN A 344 -6.09 -2.19 10.26
C ASN A 344 -6.91 -3.08 11.21
N LYS A 345 -8.24 -2.99 11.20
CA LYS A 345 -9.11 -3.93 11.93
C LYS A 345 -9.05 -5.34 11.34
N VAL A 346 -9.06 -5.45 10.02
CA VAL A 346 -8.87 -6.76 9.34
C VAL A 346 -7.50 -7.34 9.67
N LEU A 347 -6.45 -6.52 9.63
CA LEU A 347 -5.10 -6.92 10.02
C LEU A 347 -5.07 -7.45 11.46
N ALA A 348 -5.64 -6.72 12.42
CA ALA A 348 -5.71 -7.17 13.81
C ALA A 348 -6.47 -8.50 13.95
N LYS A 349 -7.57 -8.68 13.21
CA LYS A 349 -8.32 -9.94 13.20
C LYS A 349 -7.50 -11.12 12.67
N LEU A 350 -6.77 -10.93 11.58
CA LEU A 350 -5.88 -11.96 11.06
C LEU A 350 -4.76 -12.30 12.05
N MET A 351 -4.23 -11.30 12.76
CA MET A 351 -3.22 -11.53 13.81
C MET A 351 -3.81 -12.35 14.97
N MET A 352 -5.02 -12.02 15.44
CA MET A 352 -5.73 -12.77 16.49
C MET A 352 -5.98 -14.23 16.07
N GLU A 353 -6.45 -14.44 14.83
CA GLU A 353 -6.67 -15.77 14.27
C GLU A 353 -5.38 -16.61 14.22
N LYS A 354 -4.25 -16.01 13.80
CA LYS A 354 -2.95 -16.69 13.75
C LYS A 354 -2.38 -17.01 15.13
N LEU A 355 -2.67 -16.18 16.13
CA LEU A 355 -2.33 -16.45 17.54
C LEU A 355 -3.30 -17.43 18.20
N GLY A 356 -4.43 -17.77 17.56
CA GLY A 356 -5.43 -18.68 18.08
C GLY A 356 -6.27 -18.10 19.22
N GLY A 357 -6.51 -16.79 19.25
CA GLY A 357 -7.20 -16.15 20.36
C GLY A 357 -7.88 -14.82 20.03
N ASP A 358 -7.94 -13.93 21.01
CA ASP A 358 -8.65 -12.66 20.95
C ASP A 358 -7.70 -11.46 21.16
N ILE A 359 -8.24 -10.30 21.47
CA ILE A 359 -7.43 -9.09 21.72
C ILE A 359 -6.47 -9.27 22.90
N ASN A 360 -6.83 -10.06 23.91
CA ASN A 360 -5.92 -10.34 25.03
C ASN A 360 -4.72 -11.16 24.56
N SER A 361 -4.91 -12.02 23.55
CA SER A 361 -3.80 -12.76 22.95
C SER A 361 -2.82 -11.83 22.24
N LEU A 362 -3.28 -10.74 21.61
CA LEU A 362 -2.38 -9.72 21.07
C LEU A 362 -1.61 -8.97 22.18
N ILE A 363 -2.30 -8.62 23.27
CA ILE A 363 -1.72 -7.88 24.40
C ILE A 363 -0.67 -8.72 25.15
N GLN A 364 -0.92 -10.03 25.28
CA GLN A 364 -0.07 -10.95 26.05
C GLN A 364 0.98 -11.67 25.19
N ALA A 365 0.90 -11.58 23.87
CA ALA A 365 1.86 -12.21 22.98
C ALA A 365 3.29 -11.72 23.26
N ASP A 366 4.25 -12.62 23.12
CA ASP A 366 5.64 -12.21 23.01
C ASP A 366 5.81 -11.26 21.82
N TYR A 367 6.63 -10.24 21.98
CA TYR A 367 6.80 -9.21 20.95
C TYR A 367 7.33 -9.79 19.63
N HIS A 368 8.20 -10.81 19.67
CA HIS A 368 8.71 -11.44 18.46
C HIS A 368 7.60 -12.19 17.71
N ASP A 369 6.72 -12.89 18.44
CA ASP A 369 5.56 -13.56 17.86
C ASP A 369 4.56 -12.54 17.30
N LEU A 370 4.35 -11.42 18.00
CA LEU A 370 3.49 -10.32 17.54
C LEU A 370 3.99 -9.72 16.22
N VAL A 371 5.30 -9.46 16.09
CA VAL A 371 5.92 -8.97 14.86
C VAL A 371 5.80 -10.00 13.73
N LYS A 372 6.03 -11.28 14.03
CA LYS A 372 5.91 -12.35 13.03
C LYS A 372 4.48 -12.42 12.49
N VAL A 373 3.46 -12.50 13.36
CA VAL A 373 2.06 -12.57 12.90
C VAL A 373 1.62 -11.27 12.23
N TYR A 374 2.13 -10.11 12.65
CA TYR A 374 1.91 -8.84 11.94
C TYR A 374 2.42 -8.91 10.50
N LEU A 375 3.67 -9.33 10.27
CA LEU A 375 4.27 -9.40 8.93
C LEU A 375 3.53 -10.39 8.03
N GLU A 376 3.16 -11.56 8.56
CA GLU A 376 2.39 -12.57 7.83
C GLU A 376 0.98 -12.05 7.48
N SER A 377 0.30 -11.43 8.43
CA SER A 377 -1.06 -10.90 8.25
C SER A 377 -1.08 -9.69 7.31
N LYS A 378 -0.07 -8.82 7.37
CA LYS A 378 0.09 -7.69 6.45
C LYS A 378 0.35 -8.15 5.03
N LYS A 379 1.18 -9.19 4.85
CA LYS A 379 1.38 -9.82 3.53
C LYS A 379 0.07 -10.37 2.98
N GLU A 380 -0.73 -11.01 3.83
CA GLU A 380 -2.04 -11.53 3.46
C GLU A 380 -3.03 -10.41 3.09
N CYS A 381 -3.11 -9.33 3.87
CA CYS A 381 -3.91 -8.15 3.52
C CYS A 381 -3.49 -7.58 2.16
N ARG A 382 -2.18 -7.46 1.90
CA ARG A 382 -1.66 -6.98 0.61
C ARG A 382 -2.09 -7.87 -0.56
N ILE A 383 -1.97 -9.20 -0.41
CA ILE A 383 -2.42 -10.16 -1.43
C ILE A 383 -3.93 -10.01 -1.70
N LYS A 384 -4.71 -9.73 -0.66
CA LYS A 384 -6.17 -9.53 -0.76
C LYS A 384 -6.58 -8.12 -1.20
N GLY A 385 -5.62 -7.24 -1.51
CA GLY A 385 -5.90 -5.84 -1.86
C GLY A 385 -6.56 -5.05 -0.72
N ILE A 386 -6.34 -5.45 0.53
CA ILE A 386 -6.89 -4.79 1.72
C ILE A 386 -5.87 -3.74 2.17
N PRO A 387 -6.17 -2.45 2.03
CA PRO A 387 -5.24 -1.39 2.37
C PRO A 387 -5.10 -1.31 3.89
N CYS A 388 -3.96 -1.74 4.42
CA CYS A 388 -3.65 -1.63 5.83
C CYS A 388 -2.19 -1.22 6.01
N THR A 389 -1.96 -0.20 6.83
CA THR A 389 -0.60 0.24 7.19
C THR A 389 -0.20 -0.30 8.55
N GLY A 390 -1.17 -0.46 9.47
CA GLY A 390 -1.03 -0.81 10.88
C GLY A 390 -0.35 0.26 11.74
N ASN A 391 0.61 1.00 11.18
CA ASN A 391 1.64 1.75 11.93
C ASN A 391 1.75 3.24 11.52
N ARG A 392 0.63 3.89 11.17
CA ARG A 392 0.57 5.34 10.91
C ARG A 392 -0.57 5.98 11.70
N PRO A 393 -0.48 7.28 12.04
CA PRO A 393 -1.58 7.99 12.66
C PRO A 393 -2.87 7.89 11.82
N ILE A 394 -3.98 7.58 12.48
CA ILE A 394 -5.31 7.43 11.87
C ILE A 394 -6.20 8.57 12.38
N PRO A 395 -6.82 9.36 11.50
CA PRO A 395 -7.71 10.43 11.93
C PRO A 395 -8.90 9.94 12.75
N ASN A 396 -9.16 10.61 13.87
CA ASN A 396 -10.25 10.36 14.82
C ASN A 396 -10.47 11.60 15.69
N ASP A 397 -11.24 11.49 16.78
CA ASP A 397 -11.50 12.63 17.67
C ASP A 397 -10.22 13.18 18.36
N TYR A 398 -9.14 12.40 18.43
CA TYR A 398 -7.87 12.80 19.02
C TYR A 398 -6.92 13.45 18.00
N TYR A 399 -6.82 12.90 16.80
CA TYR A 399 -6.02 13.42 15.68
C TYR A 399 -6.92 13.83 14.53
N ILE A 400 -6.97 15.13 14.21
CA ILE A 400 -7.88 15.69 13.19
C ILE A 400 -7.63 15.08 11.80
N GLY A 401 -6.36 14.76 11.51
CA GLY A 401 -5.89 14.27 10.22
C GLY A 401 -4.97 15.23 9.49
N ASP A 402 -4.44 14.76 8.35
CA ASP A 402 -3.43 15.49 7.58
C ASP A 402 -3.98 16.87 7.16
N PRO A 403 -3.25 17.96 7.44
CA PRO A 403 -3.75 19.30 7.19
C PRO A 403 -3.93 19.62 5.70
N ARG A 404 -3.25 18.91 4.79
CA ARG A 404 -3.45 19.06 3.33
C ARG A 404 -4.83 18.59 2.89
N ILE A 405 -5.48 17.71 3.66
CA ILE A 405 -6.83 17.17 3.40
C ILE A 405 -7.87 17.86 4.28
N LYS A 406 -7.59 18.00 5.58
CA LYS A 406 -8.54 18.46 6.59
C LYS A 406 -8.53 19.97 6.82
N GLY A 407 -7.54 20.67 6.25
CA GLY A 407 -7.21 22.04 6.60
C GLY A 407 -6.38 22.11 7.89
N PHE A 408 -5.66 23.21 8.04
CA PHE A 408 -4.85 23.44 9.25
C PHE A 408 -5.74 23.82 10.44
N SER A 409 -5.44 23.26 11.61
CA SER A 409 -6.06 23.64 12.88
C SER A 409 -5.73 25.10 13.24
N SER A 410 -6.48 25.70 14.17
CA SER A 410 -6.17 27.05 14.68
C SER A 410 -4.76 27.13 15.26
N PHE A 411 -4.35 26.10 16.01
CA PHE A 411 -3.02 26.00 16.57
C PHE A 411 -1.95 25.83 15.49
N ALA A 412 -2.15 24.93 14.53
CA ALA A 412 -1.20 24.70 13.44
C ALA A 412 -0.88 25.98 12.65
N LYS A 413 -1.86 26.86 12.48
CA LYS A 413 -1.72 28.16 11.77
C LYS A 413 -0.81 29.15 12.49
N GLU A 414 -0.49 28.91 13.76
CA GLU A 414 0.29 29.80 14.62
C GLU A 414 1.70 29.26 14.90
N ILE A 415 2.07 28.08 14.37
CA ILE A 415 3.37 27.45 14.52
C ILE A 415 4.28 27.76 13.33
N PRO A 416 5.36 28.57 13.47
CA PRO A 416 6.34 28.75 12.41
C PRO A 416 6.97 27.43 11.98
N VAL A 417 7.23 27.28 10.68
CA VAL A 417 7.73 26.03 10.08
C VAL A 417 9.03 26.24 9.31
N LEU A 418 10.03 25.39 9.52
CA LEU A 418 11.15 25.20 8.59
C LEU A 418 11.00 23.82 7.94
N CYS A 419 10.69 23.78 6.65
CA CYS A 419 10.42 22.55 5.90
C CYS A 419 11.47 22.34 4.81
N GLY A 420 11.97 21.13 4.65
CA GLY A 420 12.90 20.84 3.56
C GLY A 420 13.05 19.39 3.23
N THR A 421 13.83 19.13 2.19
CA THR A 421 14.09 17.79 1.64
C THR A 421 15.56 17.64 1.30
N THR A 422 16.01 16.42 1.05
CA THR A 422 17.29 16.16 0.38
C THR A 422 17.09 16.21 -1.14
N TYR A 423 18.17 16.39 -1.89
CA TYR A 423 18.11 16.46 -3.36
C TYR A 423 17.62 15.15 -3.99
N ALA A 424 18.02 14.00 -3.46
CA ALA A 424 17.83 12.68 -4.05
C ALA A 424 17.27 11.64 -3.06
N GLU A 425 16.32 12.06 -2.21
CA GLU A 425 15.60 11.30 -1.17
C GLU A 425 15.65 9.76 -1.33
N ILE A 426 14.67 9.18 -2.02
CA ILE A 426 14.50 7.73 -2.15
C ILE A 426 15.14 7.28 -3.46
N SER A 427 16.47 7.39 -3.54
CA SER A 427 17.27 6.83 -4.64
C SER A 427 17.73 5.39 -4.32
N PHE A 428 16.79 4.46 -4.09
CA PHE A 428 17.08 3.04 -3.82
C PHE A 428 17.21 2.16 -5.08
N GLY A 429 17.04 2.75 -6.28
CA GLY A 429 17.33 2.03 -7.53
C GLY A 429 18.82 1.75 -7.70
N GLU A 430 19.18 0.93 -8.70
CA GLU A 430 20.59 0.66 -9.01
C GLU A 430 21.36 1.98 -9.23
N GLU A 431 22.34 2.22 -8.37
CA GLU A 431 23.24 3.34 -8.56
C GLU A 431 24.08 3.11 -9.80
N ILE A 432 24.32 4.17 -10.59
CA ILE A 432 25.24 4.10 -11.71
C ILE A 432 26.63 4.40 -11.15
N PRO A 433 27.55 3.41 -11.07
CA PRO A 433 28.89 3.66 -10.58
C PRO A 433 29.59 4.69 -11.47
N ASP A 434 30.32 5.60 -10.83
CA ASP A 434 31.10 6.63 -11.53
C ASP A 434 30.27 7.41 -12.57
N LYS A 435 29.00 7.71 -12.24
CA LYS A 435 28.05 8.44 -13.12
C LYS A 435 28.63 9.71 -13.76
N ASN A 436 29.64 10.29 -13.12
CA ASN A 436 30.32 11.50 -13.56
C ASN A 436 31.34 11.28 -14.69
N GLU A 437 31.70 10.03 -14.98
CA GLU A 437 32.62 9.61 -16.05
C GLU A 437 31.88 9.15 -17.32
N LEU A 438 30.55 9.07 -17.28
CA LEU A 438 29.74 8.69 -18.44
C LEU A 438 29.91 9.68 -19.60
N LEU A 439 29.98 9.15 -20.81
CA LEU A 439 29.94 9.94 -22.05
C LEU A 439 28.58 10.64 -22.20
N ASP A 440 28.59 11.86 -22.75
CA ASP A 440 27.39 12.70 -22.91
C ASP A 440 26.25 11.99 -23.67
N ASN A 441 26.58 11.19 -24.69
CA ASN A 441 25.58 10.40 -25.43
C ASN A 441 24.89 9.36 -24.55
N LYS A 442 25.62 8.74 -23.61
CA LYS A 442 25.04 7.79 -22.65
C LYS A 442 24.19 8.49 -21.61
N VAL A 443 24.63 9.66 -21.13
CA VAL A 443 23.83 10.51 -20.23
C VAL A 443 22.51 10.91 -20.90
N GLN A 444 22.57 11.38 -22.14
CA GLN A 444 21.39 11.73 -22.93
C GLN A 444 20.44 10.53 -23.09
N GLN A 445 20.98 9.35 -23.44
CA GLN A 445 20.19 8.13 -23.58
C GLN A 445 19.42 7.80 -22.29
N LEU A 446 20.09 7.78 -21.14
CA LEU A 446 19.46 7.45 -19.85
C LEU A 446 18.37 8.45 -19.46
N LEU A 447 18.61 9.74 -19.72
CA LEU A 447 17.63 10.79 -19.47
C LEU A 447 16.41 10.64 -20.39
N GLU A 448 16.60 10.31 -21.67
CA GLU A 448 15.51 10.08 -22.62
C GLU A 448 14.70 8.83 -22.26
N GLU A 449 15.38 7.78 -21.78
CA GLU A 449 14.74 6.57 -21.27
C GLU A 449 13.84 6.88 -20.07
N LYS A 450 14.22 7.81 -19.19
CA LYS A 450 13.42 8.19 -18.01
C LYS A 450 12.30 9.20 -18.33
N PHE A 451 12.56 10.18 -19.19
CA PHE A 451 11.69 11.36 -19.35
C PHE A 451 11.09 11.54 -20.76
N SER A 452 11.43 10.68 -21.72
CA SER A 452 11.22 10.89 -23.16
C SER A 452 11.97 12.11 -23.72
N LYS A 453 12.15 12.14 -25.04
CA LYS A 453 12.79 13.27 -25.72
C LYS A 453 12.00 14.58 -25.55
N GLU A 454 10.68 14.53 -25.73
CA GLU A 454 9.79 15.68 -25.56
C GLU A 454 9.83 16.23 -24.12
N GLY A 455 9.87 15.35 -23.12
CA GLY A 455 9.98 15.76 -21.73
C GLY A 455 11.30 16.45 -21.42
N LEU A 456 12.42 15.93 -21.95
CA LEU A 456 13.72 16.57 -21.75
C LEU A 456 13.85 17.95 -22.37
N GLU A 457 13.24 18.19 -23.54
CA GLU A 457 13.22 19.51 -24.18
C GLU A 457 12.59 20.58 -23.28
N GLN A 458 11.64 20.19 -22.42
CA GLN A 458 10.99 21.07 -21.43
C GLN A 458 11.73 21.11 -20.10
N ILE A 459 12.22 19.97 -19.60
CA ILE A 459 12.82 19.84 -18.27
C ILE A 459 14.23 20.44 -18.22
N LEU A 460 15.09 20.14 -19.19
CA LEU A 460 16.52 20.48 -19.12
C LEU A 460 16.79 21.99 -19.04
N PRO A 461 16.09 22.88 -19.79
CA PRO A 461 16.31 24.33 -19.68
C PRO A 461 16.04 24.86 -18.26
N ILE A 462 14.96 24.41 -17.63
CA ILE A 462 14.58 24.81 -16.27
C ILE A 462 15.55 24.21 -15.26
N TYR A 463 15.87 22.92 -15.40
CA TYR A 463 16.81 22.24 -14.52
C TYR A 463 18.19 22.91 -14.52
N LYS A 464 18.75 23.23 -15.69
CA LYS A 464 20.05 23.92 -15.80
C LYS A 464 20.03 25.34 -15.24
N ARG A 465 18.89 26.04 -15.31
CA ARG A 465 18.71 27.35 -14.68
C ARG A 465 18.71 27.25 -13.17
N LEU A 466 17.98 26.28 -12.61
CA LEU A 466 17.84 26.10 -11.16
C LEU A 466 19.07 25.43 -10.52
N TRP A 467 19.79 24.60 -11.27
CA TRP A 467 20.95 23.81 -10.84
C TRP A 467 22.17 23.98 -11.77
N PRO A 468 22.69 25.21 -11.96
CA PRO A 468 23.75 25.50 -12.91
C PRO A 468 25.09 24.81 -12.58
N GLU A 469 25.31 24.45 -11.31
CA GLU A 469 26.49 23.73 -10.85
C GLU A 469 26.42 22.21 -11.05
N ARG A 470 25.25 21.67 -11.40
CA ARG A 470 25.02 20.21 -11.49
C ARG A 470 25.21 19.69 -12.91
N LYS A 471 25.74 18.48 -13.03
CA LYS A 471 25.75 17.76 -14.32
C LYS A 471 24.33 17.28 -14.65
N SER A 472 23.98 17.19 -15.93
CA SER A 472 22.66 16.72 -16.36
C SER A 472 22.30 15.33 -15.85
N ILE A 473 23.30 14.45 -15.63
CA ILE A 473 23.08 13.11 -15.08
C ILE A 473 22.45 13.13 -13.68
N ASP A 474 22.63 14.20 -12.90
CA ASP A 474 22.03 14.36 -11.57
C ASP A 474 20.50 14.50 -11.63
N LEU A 475 19.93 14.87 -12.78
CA LEU A 475 18.48 14.92 -12.99
C LEU A 475 17.82 13.52 -12.87
N LEU A 476 18.57 12.43 -13.12
CA LEU A 476 18.07 11.08 -12.91
C LEU A 476 17.71 10.80 -11.44
N TYR A 477 18.32 11.54 -10.51
CA TYR A 477 18.18 11.33 -9.08
C TYR A 477 17.37 12.41 -8.38
N LEU A 478 17.00 13.49 -9.08
CA LEU A 478 16.24 14.58 -8.47
C LEU A 478 14.91 14.05 -7.93
N ASP A 479 14.69 14.20 -6.63
CA ASP A 479 13.47 13.74 -5.99
C ASP A 479 12.28 14.59 -6.43
N SER A 480 11.19 13.89 -6.71
CA SER A 480 9.89 14.50 -7.01
C SER A 480 8.75 13.93 -6.20
N MET A 481 9.03 12.92 -5.37
CA MET A 481 8.03 12.31 -4.51
C MET A 481 7.90 13.11 -3.22
N ILE A 482 8.95 13.12 -2.39
CA ILE A 482 8.91 13.82 -1.09
C ILE A 482 8.94 15.34 -1.30
N ARG A 483 9.74 15.84 -2.25
CA ARG A 483 9.77 17.27 -2.62
C ARG A 483 8.42 17.72 -3.15
N GLY A 484 7.76 16.89 -3.95
CA GLY A 484 6.42 17.18 -4.48
C GLY A 484 5.38 17.34 -3.38
N GLU A 485 5.45 16.50 -2.35
CA GLU A 485 4.58 16.58 -1.17
C GLU A 485 4.94 17.74 -0.25
N ALA A 486 6.21 18.01 -0.02
CA ALA A 486 6.67 19.17 0.75
C ALA A 486 6.19 20.48 0.13
N LEU A 487 6.29 20.63 -1.20
CA LEU A 487 5.72 21.77 -1.91
C LEU A 487 4.20 21.85 -1.72
N SER A 488 3.48 20.72 -1.78
CA SER A 488 2.03 20.69 -1.54
C SER A 488 1.67 21.21 -0.14
N PHE A 489 2.36 20.73 0.90
CA PHE A 489 2.20 21.20 2.27
C PHE A 489 2.51 22.69 2.42
N MET A 490 3.67 23.14 1.95
CA MET A 490 4.08 24.55 2.08
C MET A 490 3.16 25.50 1.31
N ASN A 491 2.68 25.09 0.13
CA ASN A 491 1.68 25.85 -0.63
C ASN A 491 0.33 25.93 0.10
N ALA A 492 -0.10 24.87 0.78
CA ALA A 492 -1.31 24.90 1.58
C ALA A 492 -1.13 25.78 2.83
N PHE A 493 0.00 25.61 3.52
CA PHE A 493 0.36 26.38 4.70
C PHE A 493 0.42 27.88 4.41
N SER A 494 1.09 28.29 3.32
CA SER A 494 1.23 29.70 2.95
C SER A 494 -0.09 30.40 2.64
N ARG A 495 -1.17 29.66 2.34
CA ARG A 495 -2.51 30.24 2.11
C ARG A 495 -3.32 30.43 3.38
N GLU A 496 -3.06 29.64 4.41
CA GLU A 496 -3.94 29.53 5.58
C GLU A 496 -3.30 29.95 6.90
N ALA A 497 -1.97 29.83 7.01
CA ALA A 497 -1.25 30.10 8.23
C ALA A 497 -1.10 31.60 8.49
N LYS A 498 -0.99 31.95 9.77
CA LYS A 498 -0.74 33.32 10.25
C LYS A 498 0.74 33.56 10.56
N CYS A 499 1.59 32.58 10.28
CA CYS A 499 3.02 32.59 10.60
C CYS A 499 3.86 32.17 9.40
N GLU A 500 5.18 32.32 9.53
CA GLU A 500 6.13 32.13 8.45
C GLU A 500 6.50 30.64 8.27
N CYS A 501 6.62 30.21 7.01
CA CYS A 501 7.17 28.92 6.61
C CYS A 501 8.44 29.16 5.79
N TYR A 502 9.48 28.36 5.97
CA TYR A 502 10.75 28.48 5.24
C TYR A 502 11.08 27.18 4.53
N SER A 503 11.61 27.26 3.31
CA SER A 503 11.90 26.10 2.45
C SER A 503 13.40 25.92 2.22
N TYR A 504 13.91 24.70 2.42
CA TYR A 504 15.28 24.33 2.04
C TYR A 504 15.35 23.03 1.21
N ILE A 505 16.45 22.87 0.46
CA ILE A 505 16.87 21.59 -0.10
C ILE A 505 18.33 21.35 0.30
N PHE A 506 18.59 20.23 0.94
CA PHE A 506 19.92 19.73 1.23
C PHE A 506 20.48 19.00 0.01
N ALA A 507 21.48 19.60 -0.63
CA ALA A 507 22.06 19.17 -1.89
C ALA A 507 23.61 19.16 -1.93
N PRO A 508 24.32 18.61 -0.94
CA PRO A 508 25.72 18.22 -1.17
C PRO A 508 25.85 17.03 -2.14
N VAL A 509 27.04 16.91 -2.72
CA VAL A 509 27.57 15.73 -3.41
C VAL A 509 28.61 15.09 -2.49
N PHE A 510 28.41 13.83 -2.19
CA PHE A 510 29.26 13.07 -1.28
C PHE A 510 30.38 12.35 -2.05
N PRO A 511 31.56 12.15 -1.43
CA PRO A 511 32.72 11.47 -2.02
C PRO A 511 32.52 9.94 -1.99
N TYR A 512 31.43 9.48 -2.59
CA TYR A 512 31.01 8.08 -2.63
C TYR A 512 30.48 7.76 -4.03
N ASN A 513 30.82 6.60 -4.59
CA ASN A 513 30.43 6.13 -5.93
C ASN A 513 30.56 7.19 -7.02
N GLY A 514 31.74 7.82 -7.09
CA GLY A 514 32.04 8.84 -8.09
C GLY A 514 31.27 10.15 -7.96
N GLY A 515 30.56 10.39 -6.84
CA GLY A 515 29.86 11.65 -6.55
C GLY A 515 28.36 11.48 -6.28
N LYS A 516 27.99 10.71 -5.24
CA LYS A 516 26.59 10.45 -4.89
C LYS A 516 25.88 11.72 -4.41
N ASN A 517 24.66 11.94 -4.90
CA ASN A 517 23.81 13.06 -4.47
C ASN A 517 23.27 12.82 -3.06
N ALA A 518 22.99 13.90 -2.31
CA ALA A 518 22.36 13.83 -0.99
C ALA A 518 21.10 12.95 -0.99
N TRP A 519 21.17 11.83 -0.28
CA TRP A 519 20.11 10.83 -0.15
C TRP A 519 19.30 11.04 1.13
N HIS A 520 18.20 10.30 1.30
CA HIS A 520 17.38 10.35 2.50
C HIS A 520 18.22 10.19 3.79
N CYS A 521 18.00 11.07 4.77
CA CYS A 521 18.73 11.13 6.05
C CYS A 521 20.17 11.68 5.99
N SER A 522 20.71 11.98 4.80
CA SER A 522 22.10 12.44 4.67
C SER A 522 22.37 13.81 5.29
N GLU A 523 21.33 14.58 5.61
CA GLU A 523 21.39 15.88 6.27
C GLU A 523 21.47 15.78 7.81
N ILE A 524 21.05 14.66 8.40
CA ILE A 524 21.00 14.47 9.86
C ILE A 524 22.36 14.76 10.53
N PRO A 525 23.50 14.24 10.01
CA PRO A 525 24.79 14.49 10.66
C PRO A 525 25.17 15.97 10.71
N PHE A 526 24.75 16.76 9.73
CA PHE A 526 25.04 18.20 9.67
C PHE A 526 24.25 18.99 10.71
N ILE A 527 22.99 18.63 10.90
CA ILE A 527 22.09 19.30 11.85
C ILE A 527 22.48 18.99 13.30
N PHE A 528 22.91 17.76 13.56
CA PHE A 528 23.34 17.32 14.89
C PHE A 528 24.79 17.68 15.24
N HIS A 529 25.51 18.38 14.36
CA HIS A 529 26.94 18.67 14.52
C HIS A 529 27.80 17.40 14.71
N ASN A 530 27.47 16.35 13.93
CA ASN A 530 28.01 14.99 14.04
C ASN A 530 28.61 14.48 12.72
N THR A 531 29.02 15.37 11.80
CA THR A 531 29.68 14.96 10.55
C THR A 531 30.97 14.16 10.79
N ASP A 532 31.64 14.36 11.93
CA ASP A 532 32.81 13.58 12.36
C ASP A 532 32.47 12.12 12.72
N LYS A 533 31.19 11.83 13.02
CA LYS A 533 30.70 10.47 13.33
C LYS A 533 30.25 9.70 12.10
N VAL A 534 30.13 10.35 10.95
CA VAL A 534 29.63 9.75 9.72
C VAL A 534 30.70 9.89 8.63
N PRO A 535 31.55 8.87 8.42
CA PRO A 535 32.77 9.00 7.61
C PRO A 535 32.57 9.57 6.19
N VAL A 536 31.44 9.25 5.55
CA VAL A 536 31.13 9.74 4.20
C VAL A 536 30.90 11.26 4.15
N CYS A 537 30.58 11.91 5.28
CA CYS A 537 30.45 13.36 5.38
C CYS A 537 31.79 14.11 5.33
N ASN A 538 32.93 13.43 5.37
CA ASN A 538 34.25 14.05 5.39
C ASN A 538 34.71 14.57 4.00
N PHE A 539 33.94 15.48 3.41
CA PHE A 539 34.30 16.18 2.18
C PHE A 539 34.71 17.63 2.45
N LYS A 540 35.42 18.23 1.49
CA LYS A 540 35.84 19.64 1.58
C LYS A 540 34.62 20.57 1.69
N GLY A 541 34.58 21.38 2.74
CA GLY A 541 33.47 22.30 3.05
C GLY A 541 32.38 21.70 3.94
N ALA A 542 32.47 20.42 4.32
CA ALA A 542 31.46 19.79 5.18
C ALA A 542 31.35 20.44 6.56
N LYS A 543 32.48 20.81 7.18
CA LYS A 543 32.48 21.43 8.51
C LYS A 543 31.90 22.84 8.51
N ASP A 544 32.17 23.61 7.44
CA ASP A 544 31.58 24.93 7.26
C ASP A 544 30.06 24.78 7.09
N LEU A 545 29.62 23.90 6.19
CA LEU A 545 28.20 23.60 5.98
C LEU A 545 27.49 23.13 7.26
N GLU A 546 28.13 22.27 8.04
CA GLU A 546 27.61 21.79 9.33
C GLU A 546 27.44 22.95 10.33
N ASN A 547 28.45 23.82 10.46
CA ASN A 547 28.37 24.97 11.35
C ASN A 547 27.22 25.91 10.95
N SER A 548 27.10 26.20 9.65
CA SER A 548 26.04 27.06 9.11
C SER A 548 24.65 26.46 9.33
N MET A 549 24.47 25.16 9.06
CA MET A 549 23.19 24.48 9.29
C MET A 549 22.86 24.44 10.78
N ALA A 550 23.81 24.14 11.66
CA ALA A 550 23.59 24.13 13.09
C ALA A 550 23.18 25.52 13.61
N GLU A 551 23.82 26.59 13.13
CA GLU A 551 23.47 27.98 13.47
C GLU A 551 22.04 28.31 13.03
N ILE A 552 21.68 28.03 11.77
CA ILE A 552 20.35 28.24 11.20
C ILE A 552 19.27 27.53 12.01
N TRP A 553 19.48 26.25 12.35
CA TRP A 553 18.53 25.48 13.16
C TRP A 553 18.38 26.07 14.56
N MET A 554 19.47 26.50 15.17
CA MET A 554 19.45 27.13 16.50
C MET A 554 18.77 28.50 16.48
N ASN A 555 18.99 29.31 15.45
CA ASN A 555 18.33 30.62 15.30
C ASN A 555 16.84 30.47 15.05
N PHE A 556 16.45 29.51 14.20
CA PHE A 556 15.05 29.16 14.03
C PHE A 556 14.42 28.69 15.35
N ALA A 557 15.07 27.80 16.08
CA ALA A 557 14.55 27.31 17.35
C ALA A 557 14.39 28.42 18.41
N ARG A 558 15.29 29.40 18.44
CA ARG A 558 15.23 30.53 19.38
C ARG A 558 14.19 31.58 18.99
N HIS A 559 14.13 31.93 17.71
CA HIS A 559 13.48 33.16 17.24
C HIS A 559 12.32 32.91 16.27
N GLY A 560 12.28 31.75 15.61
CA GLY A 560 11.32 31.44 14.55
C GLY A 560 11.76 31.88 13.17
N LYS A 561 12.99 32.38 13.08
CA LYS A 561 13.61 32.82 11.82
C LYS A 561 14.93 32.07 11.61
N PRO A 562 15.13 31.44 10.45
CA PRO A 562 16.31 30.65 10.16
C PRO A 562 17.48 31.53 9.65
N ASP A 563 17.63 32.74 10.18
CA ASP A 563 18.69 33.66 9.76
C ASP A 563 20.06 33.12 10.22
N GLY A 564 21.12 33.27 9.41
CA GLY A 564 22.46 32.78 9.75
C GLY A 564 23.39 32.64 8.54
N ASP A 565 24.71 32.56 8.80
CA ASP A 565 25.79 32.38 7.80
C ASP A 565 25.64 33.18 6.48
N GLY A 566 25.45 34.49 6.60
CA GLY A 566 25.37 35.40 5.45
C GLY A 566 24.01 35.42 4.73
N PHE A 567 23.00 34.72 5.28
CA PHE A 567 21.59 34.86 4.92
C PHE A 567 20.81 35.51 6.08
N ASP A 568 21.05 36.80 6.31
CA ASP A 568 20.35 37.61 7.34
C ASP A 568 18.89 37.95 6.99
N SER A 569 18.39 37.40 5.88
CA SER A 569 17.05 37.63 5.38
C SER A 569 16.54 36.43 4.58
N TRP A 570 16.45 35.26 5.21
CA TRP A 570 15.80 34.12 4.55
C TRP A 570 14.32 34.47 4.31
N PRO A 571 13.85 34.57 3.05
CA PRO A 571 12.47 34.95 2.80
C PRO A 571 11.51 33.81 3.17
N PRO A 572 10.36 34.10 3.80
CA PRO A 572 9.29 33.13 3.93
C PRO A 572 8.87 32.57 2.56
N TYR A 573 8.39 31.33 2.55
CA TYR A 573 7.89 30.65 1.37
C TYR A 573 6.51 31.20 0.97
N GLU A 574 6.43 31.82 -0.20
CA GLU A 574 5.23 32.48 -0.74
C GLU A 574 4.59 31.70 -1.89
N GLY A 575 4.16 30.47 -1.62
CA GLY A 575 3.41 29.65 -2.58
C GLY A 575 4.16 29.41 -3.89
N SER A 576 3.49 29.62 -5.04
CA SER A 576 4.08 29.37 -6.37
C SER A 576 5.29 30.26 -6.71
N LYS A 577 5.49 31.37 -6.00
CA LYS A 577 6.67 32.25 -6.10
C LYS A 577 7.68 32.03 -4.96
N GLY A 578 7.40 31.07 -4.07
CA GLY A 578 8.21 30.79 -2.89
C GLY A 578 9.62 30.39 -3.27
N CYS A 579 10.59 31.05 -2.64
CA CYS A 579 12.00 30.74 -2.82
C CYS A 579 12.43 29.61 -1.87
N THR A 580 13.50 28.91 -2.24
CA THR A 580 14.06 27.79 -1.46
C THR A 580 15.56 27.99 -1.29
N ILE A 581 16.08 27.78 -0.08
CA ILE A 581 17.54 27.77 0.14
C ILE A 581 18.11 26.41 -0.25
N ILE A 582 19.11 26.44 -1.12
CA ILE A 582 19.91 25.27 -1.48
C ILE A 582 21.14 25.24 -0.58
N MET A 583 21.31 24.15 0.14
CA MET A 583 22.47 23.89 1.00
C MET A 583 23.40 22.92 0.27
N SER A 584 24.53 23.39 -0.27
CA SER A 584 25.46 22.60 -1.10
C SER A 584 26.87 22.55 -0.49
N ASN A 585 27.79 21.77 -1.08
CA ASN A 585 29.15 21.59 -0.53
C ASN A 585 29.93 22.89 -0.30
N SER A 586 29.68 23.94 -1.08
CA SER A 586 30.54 25.14 -1.13
C SER A 586 29.83 26.44 -0.75
N ARG A 587 28.49 26.48 -0.77
CA ARG A 587 27.70 27.65 -0.39
C ARG A 587 26.23 27.29 -0.18
N MET A 588 25.55 28.13 0.60
CA MET A 588 24.10 28.25 0.56
C MET A 588 23.69 29.28 -0.50
N ARG A 589 22.55 29.08 -1.18
CA ARG A 589 22.01 30.07 -2.11
C ARG A 589 20.50 30.05 -2.17
N LEU A 590 19.91 31.19 -2.51
CA LEU A 590 18.50 31.25 -2.86
C LEU A 590 18.27 30.65 -4.26
N MET A 591 17.22 29.87 -4.38
CA MET A 591 16.71 29.33 -5.64
C MET A 591 15.25 29.74 -5.80
N ASP A 592 14.89 30.18 -7.00
CA ASP A 592 13.51 30.41 -7.38
C ASP A 592 12.66 29.12 -7.23
N SER A 593 11.34 29.28 -7.25
CA SER A 593 10.40 28.16 -7.17
C SER A 593 10.73 27.04 -8.17
N ASP A 594 10.89 25.83 -7.66
CA ASP A 594 11.07 24.59 -8.44
C ASP A 594 9.73 23.90 -8.76
N THR A 595 8.59 24.56 -8.51
CA THR A 595 7.24 24.00 -8.74
C THR A 595 7.04 23.55 -10.18
N GLU A 596 7.39 24.40 -11.16
CA GLU A 596 7.28 24.09 -12.60
C GLU A 596 8.13 22.87 -12.98
N LEU A 597 9.37 22.81 -12.46
CA LEU A 597 10.27 21.67 -12.70
C LEU A 597 9.67 20.37 -12.16
N GLN A 598 9.12 20.43 -10.94
CA GLN A 598 8.51 19.27 -10.28
C GLN A 598 7.23 18.78 -10.97
N GLU A 599 6.43 19.69 -11.53
CA GLU A 599 5.26 19.34 -12.35
C GLU A 599 5.67 18.64 -13.65
N LEU A 600 6.70 19.15 -14.35
CA LEU A 600 7.21 18.53 -15.57
C LEU A 600 7.85 17.17 -15.31
N ILE A 601 8.61 17.02 -14.22
CA ILE A 601 9.17 15.73 -13.81
C ILE A 601 8.05 14.72 -13.51
N ARG A 602 6.99 15.13 -12.82
CA ARG A 602 5.83 14.25 -12.56
C ARG A 602 5.05 13.90 -13.82
N LYS A 603 4.96 14.82 -14.79
CA LYS A 603 4.26 14.61 -16.06
C LYS A 603 5.02 13.67 -17.00
N TYR A 604 6.32 13.86 -17.14
CA TYR A 604 7.14 13.19 -18.15
C TYR A 604 8.02 12.05 -17.59
N GLY A 605 8.26 12.02 -16.28
CA GLY A 605 9.05 10.98 -15.64
C GLY A 605 8.31 9.65 -15.57
N LYS A 606 9.01 8.57 -15.96
CA LYS A 606 8.55 7.21 -15.65
C LYS A 606 8.42 7.04 -14.14
N LYS A 607 7.27 6.53 -13.69
CA LYS A 607 7.06 6.19 -12.27
C LYS A 607 8.08 5.12 -11.85
N PRO A 608 8.68 5.22 -10.65
CA PRO A 608 9.56 4.18 -10.13
C PRO A 608 8.84 2.82 -10.15
N GLU A 609 9.54 1.73 -10.46
CA GLU A 609 8.96 0.37 -10.45
C GLU A 609 8.36 -0.01 -9.09
N PHE A 610 8.87 0.57 -8.00
CA PHE A 610 8.30 0.41 -6.64
C PHE A 610 6.92 1.07 -6.45
N MET A 611 6.46 1.90 -7.39
CA MET A 611 5.08 2.44 -7.42
C MET A 611 4.18 1.67 -8.43
N ILE A 612 4.70 0.61 -9.04
CA ILE A 612 3.97 -0.29 -9.93
C ILE A 612 3.51 -1.55 -9.16
N GLU A 613 4.08 -1.82 -7.98
CA GLU A 613 3.51 -2.73 -6.97
C GLU A 613 2.46 -2.00 -6.10
N ASP A 614 1.38 -1.50 -6.72
CA ASP A 614 0.18 -0.99 -6.02
C ASP A 614 -1.12 -1.65 -6.53
#